data_AF-A0A2V8TGZ9-F1
#
_entry.id   AF-A0A2V8TGZ9-F1
#
_cell.length_a   1.000
_cell.length_b   1.000
_cell.length_c   1.000
_cell.angle_alpha   90.00
_cell.angle_beta   90.00
_cell.angle_gamma   90.00
#
_symmetry.space_group_name_H-M   'P 1'
#
loop_
_entity.id
_entity.type
_entity.pdbx_description
1 polymer ?
#
loop_
_entity_poly.entity_id
_entity_poly.type
_entity_poly.pdbx_seq_one_letter_code
_entity_poly.pdbx_strand_id
1 'polypeptide(L)'
;INPTFTAADAFPRYRGVTPTEFANLDGVVYFRAVDGINATGGFRSPGEPWRTDGTEAGTRLVSDVTPGPNGEVSYPTAVGKRLFFIATGNKLWTSDGTAEGTVMLTDAVPGNDGYAGYLFPLGAVNDTLYTLVRGPVGAQYHFFRL
;
A
#
# COMPACT_ATOMS: atom_id res chain seq x y z
N ILE A 1 24.96 6.81 -14.42
CA ILE A 1 23.62 6.73 -15.05
C ILE A 1 22.81 7.92 -14.53
N ASN A 2 22.45 8.85 -15.41
CA ASN A 2 21.61 9.98 -15.03
C ASN A 2 20.14 9.52 -15.02
N PRO A 3 19.33 9.91 -14.03
CA PRO A 3 17.91 9.60 -14.03
C PRO A 3 17.22 10.25 -15.23
N THR A 4 16.27 9.53 -15.85
CA THR A 4 15.52 9.96 -17.03
C THR A 4 14.34 10.88 -16.71
N PHE A 5 13.89 10.93 -15.45
CA PHE A 5 12.91 11.86 -14.90
C PHE A 5 13.05 11.86 -13.36
N THR A 6 12.63 12.94 -12.70
CA THR A 6 12.72 13.05 -11.24
C THR A 6 11.36 12.87 -10.57
N ALA A 7 11.36 12.56 -9.28
CA ALA A 7 10.13 12.55 -8.47
C ALA A 7 9.37 13.90 -8.56
N ALA A 8 10.08 15.02 -8.69
CA ALA A 8 9.46 16.33 -8.80
C ALA A 8 8.60 16.49 -10.07
N ASP A 9 8.98 15.81 -11.16
CA ASP A 9 8.25 15.86 -12.44
C ASP A 9 6.99 14.97 -12.39
N ALA A 10 7.05 13.87 -11.64
CA ALA A 10 5.97 12.90 -11.53
C ALA A 10 4.83 13.28 -10.56
N PHE A 11 5.06 14.21 -9.63
CA PHE A 11 4.09 14.55 -8.56
C PHE A 11 3.68 16.04 -8.55
N PRO A 12 3.04 16.58 -9.61
CA PRO A 12 2.76 18.02 -9.71
C PRO A 12 1.78 18.55 -8.64
N ARG A 13 0.90 17.69 -8.09
CA ARG A 13 -0.03 18.06 -6.99
C ARG A 13 0.55 17.87 -5.59
N TYR A 14 1.71 17.21 -5.45
CA TYR A 14 2.27 16.83 -4.16
C TYR A 14 3.77 17.16 -4.15
N ARG A 15 4.12 18.44 -4.00
CA ARG A 15 5.55 18.82 -3.88
C ARG A 15 6.09 18.31 -2.54
N GLY A 16 7.11 17.44 -2.59
CA GLY A 16 7.72 16.87 -1.39
C GLY A 16 7.26 15.44 -1.07
N VAL A 17 6.73 14.70 -2.05
CA VAL A 17 6.42 13.27 -1.82
C VAL A 17 7.70 12.46 -1.68
N THR A 18 7.76 11.67 -0.62
CA THR A 18 8.80 10.66 -0.46
C THR A 18 8.19 9.30 -0.82
N PRO A 19 8.61 8.67 -1.94
CA PRO A 19 8.29 7.28 -2.21
C PRO A 19 8.90 6.41 -1.11
N THR A 20 8.06 5.58 -0.52
CA THR A 20 8.40 4.63 0.53
C THR A 20 7.73 3.30 0.18
N GLU A 21 8.29 2.19 0.67
CA GLU A 21 7.69 0.86 0.53
C GLU A 21 7.37 0.47 -0.92
N PHE A 22 8.22 -0.35 -1.55
CA PHE A 22 8.11 -0.65 -2.98
C PHE A 22 7.69 -2.09 -3.23
N ALA A 23 6.81 -2.29 -4.21
CA ALA A 23 6.48 -3.59 -4.77
C ALA A 23 6.58 -3.54 -6.29
N ASN A 24 7.28 -4.50 -6.89
CA ASN A 24 7.29 -4.67 -8.34
C ASN A 24 6.22 -5.69 -8.74
N LEU A 25 5.37 -5.34 -9.68
CA LEU A 25 4.35 -6.19 -10.26
C LEU A 25 4.41 -6.05 -11.79
N ASP A 26 4.90 -7.10 -12.46
CA ASP A 26 4.99 -7.19 -13.92
C ASP A 26 5.67 -5.97 -14.59
N GLY A 27 6.72 -5.43 -13.96
CA GLY A 27 7.48 -4.29 -14.48
C GLY A 27 6.88 -2.92 -14.13
N VAL A 28 5.79 -2.90 -13.37
CA VAL A 28 5.22 -1.70 -12.77
C VAL A 28 5.61 -1.67 -11.30
N VAL A 29 6.25 -0.59 -10.86
CA VAL A 29 6.57 -0.37 -9.45
C VAL A 29 5.41 0.34 -8.79
N TYR A 30 4.85 -0.30 -7.77
CA TYR A 30 3.89 0.26 -6.84
C TYR A 30 4.60 0.74 -5.59
N PHE A 31 4.19 1.88 -5.06
CA PHE A 31 4.80 2.44 -3.87
C PHE A 31 3.81 3.29 -3.07
N ARG A 32 4.09 3.43 -1.78
CA ARG A 32 3.43 4.41 -0.93
C ARG A 32 4.10 5.76 -1.11
N ALA A 33 3.32 6.78 -1.45
CA ALA A 33 3.84 8.13 -1.60
C ALA A 33 3.32 9.00 -0.45
N VAL A 34 4.24 9.47 0.39
CA VAL A 34 3.94 10.28 1.59
C VAL A 34 4.20 11.75 1.31
N ASP A 35 3.20 12.62 1.49
CA ASP A 35 3.39 14.07 1.37
C ASP A 35 4.20 14.62 2.56
N GLY A 36 5.36 15.22 2.27
CA GLY A 36 6.26 15.80 3.26
C GLY A 36 5.66 16.96 4.08
N ILE A 37 4.52 17.52 3.67
CA ILE A 37 3.83 18.61 4.40
C ILE A 37 3.10 18.14 5.66
N ASN A 38 2.67 16.87 5.72
CA ASN A 38 1.93 16.30 6.86
C ASN A 38 2.71 15.18 7.59
N ALA A 39 4.03 15.11 7.38
CA ALA A 39 4.92 14.20 8.11
C ALA A 39 5.12 14.70 9.56
N THR A 40 4.05 14.81 10.34
CA THR A 40 4.11 14.98 11.80
C THR A 40 4.58 13.67 12.43
N GLY A 41 5.87 13.35 12.27
CA GLY A 41 6.73 12.57 13.18
C GLY A 41 6.28 11.19 13.68
N GLY A 42 5.21 10.60 13.17
CA GLY A 42 4.65 9.34 13.67
C GLY A 42 4.45 8.29 12.59
N PHE A 43 4.27 7.03 12.99
CA PHE A 43 4.04 5.84 12.14
C PHE A 43 2.79 5.89 11.23
N ARG A 44 2.14 7.05 11.10
CA ARG A 44 0.88 7.30 10.37
C ARG A 44 0.97 8.55 9.48
N SER A 45 2.11 8.78 8.85
CA SER A 45 2.16 9.84 7.83
C SER A 45 1.17 9.51 6.71
N PRO A 46 0.36 10.46 6.25
CA PRO A 46 -0.57 10.21 5.16
C PRO A 46 0.15 9.76 3.90
N GLY A 47 -0.21 8.60 3.37
CA GLY A 47 0.32 8.08 2.13
C GLY A 47 -0.76 7.46 1.27
N GLU A 48 -0.63 7.67 -0.03
CA GLU A 48 -1.52 7.11 -1.04
C GLU A 48 -0.80 6.04 -1.87
N PRO A 49 -1.54 5.12 -2.53
CA PRO A 49 -0.95 4.11 -3.39
C PRO A 49 -0.66 4.70 -4.78
N TRP A 50 0.59 4.68 -5.18
CA TRP A 50 1.06 5.16 -6.48
C TRP A 50 1.69 4.03 -7.28
N ARG A 51 1.82 4.27 -8.59
CA ARG A 51 2.52 3.36 -9.51
C ARG A 51 3.35 4.11 -10.53
N THR A 52 4.35 3.45 -11.10
CA THR A 52 5.17 3.93 -12.21
C THR A 52 5.66 2.76 -13.08
N ASP A 53 5.77 2.97 -14.38
CA ASP A 53 6.45 2.07 -15.33
C ASP A 53 7.86 2.57 -15.70
N GLY A 54 8.38 3.57 -14.97
CA GLY A 54 9.64 4.23 -15.30
C GLY A 54 9.50 5.34 -16.35
N THR A 55 8.28 5.79 -16.64
CA THR A 55 8.01 6.99 -17.45
C THR A 55 7.20 8.01 -16.65
N GLU A 56 7.31 9.29 -17.02
CA GLU A 56 6.48 10.36 -16.43
C GLU A 56 4.99 10.08 -16.66
N ALA A 57 4.61 9.69 -17.89
CA ALA A 57 3.22 9.42 -18.26
C ALA A 57 2.61 8.19 -17.54
N GLY A 58 3.43 7.18 -17.24
CA GLY A 58 3.00 6.00 -16.50
C GLY A 58 3.00 6.17 -14.98
N THR A 59 3.52 7.30 -14.48
CA THR A 59 3.55 7.58 -13.04
C THR A 59 2.26 8.25 -12.60
N ARG A 60 1.45 7.55 -11.78
CA ARG A 60 0.15 8.06 -11.33
C ARG A 60 -0.36 7.42 -10.05
N LEU A 61 -1.33 8.10 -9.44
CA LEU A 61 -2.14 7.55 -8.35
C LEU A 61 -2.89 6.30 -8.85
N VAL A 62 -2.86 5.23 -8.06
CA VAL A 62 -3.61 4.00 -8.34
C VAL A 62 -5.09 4.24 -8.04
N SER A 63 -5.37 4.70 -6.82
CA SER A 63 -6.69 5.10 -6.36
C SER A 63 -6.54 6.03 -5.14
N ASP A 64 -7.49 6.92 -4.94
CA ASP A 64 -7.64 7.66 -3.69
C ASP A 64 -8.42 6.76 -2.71
N VAL A 65 -7.70 5.94 -1.96
CA VAL A 65 -8.30 4.88 -1.12
C VAL A 65 -8.76 5.44 0.22
N THR A 66 -8.26 6.61 0.61
CA THR A 66 -8.59 7.25 1.87
C THR A 66 -8.85 8.75 1.62
N PRO A 67 -10.09 9.14 1.28
CA PRO A 67 -10.42 10.53 0.99
C PRO A 67 -10.09 11.44 2.19
N GLY A 68 -9.14 12.37 2.00
CA GLY A 68 -8.72 13.33 3.01
C GLY A 68 -7.22 13.33 3.28
N PRO A 69 -6.71 14.23 4.13
CA PRO A 69 -5.27 14.45 4.31
C PRO A 69 -4.56 13.35 5.10
N ASN A 70 -5.23 12.23 5.42
CA ASN A 70 -4.80 11.20 6.37
C ASN A 70 -4.70 9.81 5.72
N GLY A 71 -4.23 9.72 4.47
CA GLY A 71 -4.10 8.45 3.74
C GLY A 71 -3.38 7.36 4.54
N GLU A 72 -4.01 6.21 4.76
CA GLU A 72 -3.44 5.16 5.62
C GLU A 72 -2.89 3.97 4.82
N VAL A 73 -2.32 4.19 3.63
CA VAL A 73 -1.72 3.09 2.85
C VAL A 73 -0.39 2.64 3.44
N SER A 74 -0.21 1.32 3.58
CA SER A 74 1.05 0.70 3.99
C SER A 74 1.21 -0.74 3.48
N TYR A 75 2.45 -1.21 3.44
CA TYR A 75 2.85 -2.58 3.08
C TYR A 75 2.38 -3.06 1.69
N PRO A 76 2.61 -2.29 0.61
CA PRO A 76 2.35 -2.78 -0.75
C PRO A 76 3.12 -4.08 -1.00
N THR A 77 2.39 -5.12 -1.40
CA THR A 77 2.89 -6.47 -1.63
C THR A 77 2.30 -7.01 -2.93
N ALA A 78 3.15 -7.34 -3.90
CA ALA A 78 2.71 -7.96 -5.15
C ALA A 78 2.52 -9.47 -4.95
N VAL A 79 1.36 -10.00 -5.36
CA VAL A 79 1.05 -11.44 -5.34
C VAL A 79 0.32 -11.82 -6.61
N GLY A 80 0.90 -12.73 -7.39
CA GLY A 80 0.40 -13.05 -8.73
C GLY A 80 0.26 -11.78 -9.58
N LYS A 81 -0.96 -11.49 -10.05
CA LYS A 81 -1.30 -10.30 -10.87
C LYS A 81 -1.91 -9.14 -10.09
N ARG A 82 -1.84 -9.16 -8.76
CA ARG A 82 -2.52 -8.18 -7.91
C ARG A 82 -1.56 -7.56 -6.90
N LEU A 83 -1.82 -6.30 -6.58
CA LEU A 83 -1.24 -5.64 -5.43
C LEU A 83 -2.14 -5.88 -4.22
N PHE A 84 -1.53 -6.12 -3.07
CA PHE A 84 -2.17 -6.15 -1.75
C PHE A 84 -1.53 -5.08 -0.89
N PHE A 85 -2.32 -4.43 -0.05
CA PHE A 85 -1.83 -3.39 0.85
C PHE A 85 -2.82 -3.21 2.00
N ILE A 86 -2.36 -2.51 3.03
CA ILE A 86 -3.17 -2.13 4.17
C ILE A 86 -3.62 -0.70 4.00
N ALA A 87 -4.91 -0.45 4.17
CA ALA A 87 -5.50 0.89 4.13
C ALA A 87 -6.70 1.00 5.07
N THR A 88 -7.06 2.24 5.40
CA THR A 88 -8.28 2.64 6.12
C THR A 88 -8.64 1.73 7.29
N GLY A 89 -8.12 2.02 8.50
CA GLY A 89 -8.47 1.23 9.69
C GLY A 89 -7.80 -0.15 9.71
N ASN A 90 -6.59 -0.25 9.16
CA ASN A 90 -5.76 -1.46 9.13
C ASN A 90 -6.45 -2.66 8.45
N LYS A 91 -7.13 -2.40 7.32
CA LYS A 91 -7.85 -3.42 6.54
C LYS A 91 -7.04 -3.87 5.35
N LEU A 92 -7.24 -5.11 4.91
CA LEU A 92 -6.57 -5.66 3.74
C LEU A 92 -7.33 -5.25 2.46
N TRP A 93 -6.62 -4.59 1.56
CA TRP A 93 -7.10 -4.16 0.25
C TRP A 93 -6.32 -4.86 -0.85
N THR A 94 -6.94 -4.92 -2.03
CA THR A 94 -6.29 -5.37 -3.26
C THR A 94 -6.54 -4.40 -4.40
N SER A 95 -5.60 -4.35 -5.35
CA SER A 95 -5.73 -3.59 -6.59
C SER A 95 -5.17 -4.39 -7.77
N ASP A 96 -5.76 -4.21 -8.95
CA ASP A 96 -5.17 -4.61 -10.24
C ASP A 96 -4.40 -3.46 -10.93
N GLY A 97 -4.22 -2.35 -10.21
CA GLY A 97 -3.60 -1.13 -10.71
C GLY A 97 -4.60 -0.08 -11.20
N THR A 98 -5.90 -0.38 -11.23
CA THR A 98 -6.97 0.57 -11.58
C THR A 98 -7.76 1.02 -10.35
N ALA A 99 -8.45 2.16 -10.45
CA ALA A 99 -9.29 2.64 -9.37
C ALA A 99 -10.48 1.69 -9.14
N GLU A 100 -11.08 1.19 -10.22
CA GLU A 100 -12.23 0.28 -10.21
C GLU A 100 -11.88 -1.10 -9.65
N GLY A 101 -10.68 -1.61 -9.95
CA GLY A 101 -10.17 -2.88 -9.43
C GLY A 101 -9.56 -2.79 -8.03
N THR A 102 -9.59 -1.60 -7.41
CA THR A 102 -9.12 -1.37 -6.04
C THR A 102 -10.25 -1.56 -5.04
N VAL A 103 -10.21 -2.66 -4.28
CA VAL A 103 -11.31 -3.07 -3.40
C VAL A 103 -10.79 -3.59 -2.05
N MET A 104 -11.57 -3.38 -0.99
CA MET A 104 -11.32 -3.95 0.33
C MET A 104 -11.71 -5.43 0.33
N LEU A 105 -10.83 -6.31 0.81
CA LEU A 105 -11.09 -7.75 0.79
C LEU A 105 -11.82 -8.24 2.04
N THR A 106 -11.59 -7.64 3.22
CA THR A 106 -12.17 -8.11 4.48
C THR A 106 -11.88 -7.16 5.64
N ASP A 107 -12.68 -7.26 6.71
CA ASP A 107 -12.33 -6.74 8.06
C ASP A 107 -11.12 -7.46 8.72
N ALA A 108 -10.57 -8.42 8.00
CA ALA A 108 -9.22 -8.99 7.96
C ALA A 108 -8.61 -9.60 9.23
N VAL A 109 -9.39 -9.82 10.29
CA VAL A 109 -8.97 -10.72 11.37
C VAL A 109 -10.16 -11.54 11.89
N PRO A 110 -10.26 -12.84 11.55
CA PRO A 110 -11.11 -13.76 12.28
C PRO A 110 -10.71 -13.76 13.76
N GLY A 111 -11.64 -13.45 14.67
CA GLY A 111 -11.36 -13.33 16.11
C GLY A 111 -10.90 -11.94 16.56
N ASN A 112 -11.06 -10.90 15.74
CA ASN A 112 -10.91 -9.53 16.20
C ASN A 112 -12.24 -8.97 16.64
N ASP A 113 -12.52 -9.12 17.94
CA ASP A 113 -13.73 -8.64 18.62
C ASP A 113 -13.74 -7.11 18.81
N GLY A 114 -13.26 -6.36 17.81
CA GLY A 114 -13.22 -4.90 17.84
C GLY A 114 -12.02 -4.28 18.56
N TYR A 115 -10.98 -5.06 18.86
CA TYR A 115 -9.72 -4.51 19.38
C TYR A 115 -8.74 -4.20 18.24
N ALA A 116 -7.74 -3.35 18.50
CA ALA A 116 -6.77 -2.90 17.50
C ALA A 116 -5.77 -4.02 17.18
N GLY A 117 -6.23 -5.08 16.51
CA GLY A 117 -5.37 -6.08 15.93
C GLY A 117 -4.62 -5.46 14.75
N TYR A 118 -3.29 -5.59 14.72
CA TYR A 118 -2.48 -5.14 13.60
C TYR A 118 -2.32 -6.26 12.58
N LEU A 119 -2.42 -5.92 11.30
CA LEU A 119 -2.22 -6.85 10.20
C LEU A 119 -0.96 -6.39 9.47
N PHE A 120 0.02 -7.27 9.41
CA PHE A 120 1.28 -7.02 8.72
C PHE A 120 1.41 -8.03 7.59
N PRO A 121 1.31 -7.61 6.33
CA PRO A 121 1.80 -8.40 5.21
C PRO A 121 3.30 -8.66 5.44
N LEU A 122 3.68 -9.93 5.54
CA LEU A 122 5.08 -10.32 5.72
C LEU A 122 5.78 -10.50 4.38
N GLY A 123 5.00 -10.70 3.31
CA GLY A 123 5.48 -10.91 1.97
C GLY A 123 4.64 -11.96 1.25
N ALA A 124 5.11 -12.36 0.07
CA ALA A 124 4.43 -13.32 -0.76
C ALA A 124 5.41 -14.34 -1.32
N VAL A 125 4.92 -15.56 -1.46
CA VAL A 125 5.63 -16.65 -2.12
C VAL A 125 4.64 -17.33 -3.04
N ASN A 126 4.95 -17.38 -4.34
CA ASN A 126 4.02 -17.80 -5.38
C ASN A 126 2.69 -17.01 -5.28
N ASP A 127 1.55 -17.68 -5.38
CA ASP A 127 0.23 -17.10 -5.26
C ASP A 127 -0.29 -17.10 -3.80
N THR A 128 0.60 -16.95 -2.82
CA THR A 128 0.23 -16.93 -1.40
C THR A 128 0.76 -15.70 -0.70
N LEU A 129 -0.16 -14.92 -0.12
CA LEU A 129 0.15 -13.81 0.77
C LEU A 129 0.28 -14.34 2.20
N TYR A 130 1.42 -14.04 2.83
CA TYR A 130 1.71 -14.36 4.22
C TYR A 130 1.44 -13.13 5.07
N THR A 131 0.59 -13.26 6.09
CA THR A 131 0.31 -12.16 7.02
C THR A 131 0.54 -12.57 8.46
N LEU A 132 0.96 -11.60 9.26
CA LEU A 132 0.94 -11.67 10.70
C LEU A 132 -0.23 -10.83 11.20
N VAL A 133 -1.08 -11.44 12.01
CA VAL A 133 -2.12 -10.76 12.75
C VAL A 133 -1.73 -10.74 14.21
N ARG A 134 -1.62 -9.55 14.80
CA ARG A 134 -1.30 -9.38 16.21
C ARG A 134 -2.50 -8.82 16.96
N GLY A 135 -3.15 -9.66 17.76
CA GLY A 135 -4.26 -9.28 18.63
C GLY A 135 -3.85 -9.18 20.12
N PRO A 136 -4.79 -8.83 21.01
CA PRO A 136 -4.53 -8.68 22.45
C PRO A 136 -4.07 -9.98 23.14
N VAL A 137 -4.41 -11.14 22.57
CA VAL A 137 -4.06 -12.46 23.09
C VAL A 137 -2.83 -13.09 22.42
N GLY A 138 -2.15 -12.37 21.51
CA GLY A 138 -0.92 -12.83 20.87
C GLY A 138 -0.87 -12.63 19.35
N ALA A 139 0.16 -13.21 18.74
CA ALA A 139 0.42 -13.20 17.32
C ALA A 139 -0.07 -14.50 16.66
N GLN A 140 -0.81 -14.39 15.56
CA GLN A 140 -1.21 -15.50 14.70
C GLN A 140 -0.74 -15.25 13.27
N TYR A 141 -0.22 -16.28 12.62
CA TYR A 141 0.14 -16.24 11.21
C TYR A 141 -1.05 -16.74 10.38
N HIS A 142 -1.41 -15.99 9.35
CA HIS A 142 -2.44 -16.37 8.37
C HIS A 142 -1.82 -16.42 6.98
N PHE A 143 -2.41 -17.28 6.14
CA PHE A 143 -1.98 -17.50 4.77
C PHE A 143 -3.19 -17.36 3.87
N PHE A 144 -3.15 -16.42 2.94
CA PHE A 144 -4.19 -16.25 1.94
C PHE A 144 -3.65 -16.78 0.62
N ARG A 145 -4.14 -17.95 0.23
CA ARG A 145 -3.88 -18.50 -1.11
C ARG A 145 -4.87 -17.87 -2.09
N LEU A 146 -4.33 -17.31 -3.17
CA LEU A 146 -5.05 -16.56 -4.18
C LEU A 146 -5.15 -17.36 -5.47
#